data_AF-A0A3R9P6M0-F1
#
_entry.id   AF-A0A3R9P6M0-F1
#
_cell.length_a   1.000
_cell.length_b   1.000
_cell.length_c   1.000
_cell.angle_alpha   90.00
_cell.angle_beta   90.00
_cell.angle_gamma   90.00
#
_symmetry.space_group_name_H-M   'P 1'
#
loop_
_entity.id
_entity.type
_entity.pdbx_description
1 polymer ?
#
loop_
_entity_poly.entity_id
_entity_poly.type
_entity_poly.pdbx_seq_one_letter_code
_entity_poly.pdbx_strand_id
1 'polypeptide(L)'
;MRIHDIDQEDADIDYFATDAAGHIVHVASGGGVLPESVAADEVALLELHQYFLTRPETDSAVAAAPALAQDGAYPGAARYARRGLFSFAKTRLHERADTRYYAVARPLQPLTLAELPPPLAELLHRTQLPGSAAELETLDIASIA
;
A
#
# COMPACT_ATOMS: atom_id res chain seq x y z
N MET A 1 14.88 -12.32 -2.59
CA MET A 1 14.16 -13.53 -2.14
C MET A 1 12.73 -13.36 -2.59
N ARG A 2 12.09 -14.37 -3.18
CA ARG A 2 10.71 -14.24 -3.68
C ARG A 2 9.74 -14.67 -2.58
N ILE A 3 8.63 -13.96 -2.47
CA ILE A 3 7.47 -14.33 -1.66
C ILE A 3 6.66 -15.36 -2.47
N HIS A 4 6.53 -16.59 -1.98
CA HIS A 4 5.85 -17.64 -2.72
C HIS A 4 4.32 -17.50 -2.63
N ASP A 5 3.60 -18.01 -3.64
CA ASP A 5 2.14 -17.94 -3.72
C ASP A 5 1.43 -18.38 -2.43
N ILE A 6 1.91 -19.45 -1.79
CA ILE A 6 1.34 -19.94 -0.53
C ILE A 6 1.46 -18.89 0.59
N ASP A 7 2.60 -18.20 0.67
CA ASP A 7 2.83 -17.16 1.66
C ASP A 7 1.97 -15.91 1.36
N GLN A 8 1.80 -15.58 0.07
CA GLN A 8 0.94 -14.47 -0.36
C GLN A 8 -0.53 -14.72 -0.03
N GLU A 9 -1.00 -15.96 -0.11
CA GLU A 9 -2.39 -16.35 0.21
C GLU A 9 -2.65 -16.38 1.71
N ASP A 10 -1.71 -16.93 2.48
CA ASP A 10 -1.87 -17.16 3.91
C ASP A 10 -1.60 -15.91 4.76
N ALA A 11 -0.75 -14.99 4.30
CA ALA A 11 -0.35 -13.81 5.05
C ALA A 11 -1.01 -12.51 4.57
N ASP A 12 -1.35 -11.65 5.53
CA ASP A 12 -1.62 -10.23 5.25
C ASP A 12 -0.27 -9.51 5.07
N ILE A 13 0.06 -9.21 3.82
CA ILE A 13 1.31 -8.59 3.42
C ILE A 13 1.01 -7.16 3.02
N ASP A 14 1.47 -6.24 3.86
CA ASP A 14 1.52 -4.83 3.50
C ASP A 14 2.56 -4.62 2.40
N TYR A 15 2.21 -3.97 1.30
CA TYR A 15 3.15 -3.58 0.23
C TYR A 15 2.96 -2.13 -0.22
N PHE A 16 3.88 -1.66 -1.05
CA PHE A 16 3.96 -0.25 -1.43
C PHE A 16 4.00 -0.06 -2.95
N ALA A 17 3.39 1.02 -3.39
CA ALA A 17 3.34 1.45 -4.79
C ALA A 17 3.41 2.97 -4.89
N THR A 18 3.57 3.47 -6.11
CA THR A 18 3.57 4.91 -6.39
C THR A 18 2.65 5.27 -7.55
N ASP A 19 2.06 6.44 -7.51
CA ASP A 19 1.37 7.00 -8.68
C ASP A 19 2.31 7.86 -9.55
N ALA A 20 1.80 8.31 -10.71
CA ALA A 20 2.56 9.16 -11.63
C ALA A 20 2.94 10.54 -11.06
N ALA A 21 2.25 11.00 -10.02
CA ALA A 21 2.58 12.24 -9.30
C ALA A 21 3.64 12.01 -8.20
N GLY A 22 4.04 10.75 -7.98
CA GLY A 22 4.99 10.35 -6.95
C GLY A 22 4.37 10.19 -5.57
N HIS A 23 3.05 10.19 -5.41
CA HIS A 23 2.44 9.85 -4.13
C HIS A 23 2.68 8.38 -3.82
N ILE A 24 2.94 8.10 -2.53
CA ILE A 24 3.22 6.76 -2.06
C ILE A 24 1.95 6.14 -1.49
N VAL A 25 1.73 4.88 -1.86
CA VAL A 25 0.59 4.09 -1.45
C VAL A 25 1.06 2.89 -0.65
N HIS A 26 0.35 2.63 0.43
CA HIS A 26 0.40 1.43 1.24
C HIS A 26 -0.84 0.59 0.93
N VAL A 27 -0.65 -0.72 0.74
CA VAL A 27 -1.75 -1.66 0.48
C VAL A 27 -1.61 -2.86 1.42
N ALA A 28 -2.60 -3.08 2.27
CA ALA A 28 -2.70 -4.30 3.07
C ALA A 28 -3.30 -5.41 2.19
N SER A 29 -2.52 -6.44 1.86
CA SER A 29 -2.93 -7.45 0.88
C SER A 29 -4.13 -8.27 1.33
N GLY A 30 -4.33 -8.48 2.64
CA GLY A 30 -5.37 -9.33 3.19
C GLY A 30 -5.32 -10.79 2.72
N GLY A 31 -4.16 -11.24 2.22
CA GLY A 31 -4.00 -12.50 1.50
C GLY A 31 -4.37 -12.42 0.01
N GLY A 32 -3.75 -13.24 -0.83
CA GLY A 32 -4.07 -13.40 -2.25
C GLY A 32 -2.83 -13.35 -3.14
N VAL A 33 -2.82 -12.42 -4.09
CA VAL A 33 -1.71 -12.25 -5.05
C VAL A 33 -1.14 -10.84 -4.92
N LEU A 34 0.17 -10.71 -4.99
CA LEU A 34 0.89 -9.44 -5.04
C LEU A 34 1.28 -9.11 -6.48
N PRO A 35 1.52 -7.82 -6.81
CA PRO A 35 2.20 -7.46 -8.05
C PRO A 35 3.56 -8.17 -8.16
N GLU A 36 3.95 -8.59 -9.37
CA GLU A 36 5.20 -9.34 -9.59
C GLU A 36 6.44 -8.56 -9.13
N SER A 37 6.44 -7.24 -9.32
CA SER A 37 7.49 -6.33 -8.86
C SER A 37 7.70 -6.34 -7.34
N VAL A 38 6.66 -6.68 -6.58
CA VAL A 38 6.70 -6.85 -5.12
C VAL A 38 7.05 -8.29 -4.76
N ALA A 39 6.34 -9.26 -5.35
CA ALA A 39 6.52 -10.68 -5.05
C ALA A 39 7.96 -11.16 -5.29
N ALA A 40 8.65 -10.61 -6.30
CA ALA A 40 10.00 -11.02 -6.66
C ALA A 40 11.08 -10.64 -5.62
N ASP A 41 10.83 -9.67 -4.72
CA ASP A 41 11.85 -9.09 -3.85
C ASP A 41 11.36 -8.75 -2.43
N GLU A 42 11.22 -9.79 -1.60
CA GLU A 42 10.87 -9.67 -0.18
C GLU A 42 11.85 -8.80 0.62
N VAL A 43 13.13 -8.80 0.25
CA VAL A 43 14.15 -8.02 0.97
C VAL A 43 13.91 -6.53 0.78
N ALA A 44 13.62 -6.11 -0.46
CA ALA A 44 13.23 -4.74 -0.76
C ALA A 44 11.92 -4.35 -0.06
N LEU A 45 10.95 -5.27 0.01
CA LEU A 45 9.70 -5.03 0.72
C LEU A 45 9.92 -4.79 2.22
N LEU A 46 10.76 -5.60 2.86
CA LEU A 46 11.12 -5.44 4.27
C LEU A 46 11.86 -4.13 4.53
N GLU A 47 12.74 -3.71 3.62
CA GLU A 47 13.45 -2.42 3.71
C GLU A 47 12.48 -1.24 3.68
N LEU A 48 11.53 -1.23 2.73
CA LEU A 48 10.48 -0.21 2.65
C LEU A 48 9.63 -0.17 3.92
N HIS A 49 9.28 -1.35 4.45
CA HIS A 49 8.55 -1.47 5.71
C HIS A 49 9.26 -0.81 6.88
N GLN A 50 10.52 -1.18 7.09
CA GLN A 50 11.33 -0.64 8.17
C GLN A 50 11.47 0.87 8.03
N TYR A 51 11.70 1.36 6.81
CA TYR A 51 11.79 2.79 6.56
C TYR A 51 10.51 3.52 6.94
N PHE A 52 9.34 3.09 6.42
CA PHE A 52 8.10 3.79 6.71
C PHE A 52 7.75 3.71 8.19
N LEU A 53 7.87 2.55 8.84
CA LEU A 53 7.53 2.42 10.26
C LEU A 53 8.40 3.28 11.18
N THR A 54 9.66 3.52 10.81
CA THR A 54 10.59 4.35 11.58
C THR A 54 10.48 5.84 11.30
N ARG A 55 9.74 6.25 10.26
CA ARG A 55 9.44 7.67 10.03
C ARG A 55 8.59 8.24 11.18
N PRO A 56 8.84 9.50 11.57
CA PRO A 56 7.98 10.21 12.50
C PRO A 56 6.54 10.25 12.02
N GLU A 57 5.60 10.05 12.94
CA GLU A 57 4.18 10.30 12.68
C GLU A 57 3.92 11.81 12.65
N THR A 58 3.05 12.22 11.74
CA THR A 58 2.37 13.51 11.84
C THR A 58 1.09 13.33 12.66
N ASP A 59 0.65 14.40 13.33
CA ASP A 59 -0.48 14.36 14.27
C ASP A 59 -1.84 14.09 13.61
N SER A 60 -1.91 13.90 12.28
CA SER A 60 -3.19 13.93 11.58
C SER A 60 -3.25 13.04 10.33
N ALA A 61 -4.29 12.20 10.27
CA ALA A 61 -4.68 11.39 9.11
C ALA A 61 -6.20 11.46 8.94
N VAL A 62 -6.69 11.37 7.72
CA VAL A 62 -8.13 11.38 7.41
C VAL A 62 -8.57 9.96 7.07
N ALA A 63 -9.64 9.49 7.71
CA ALA A 63 -10.28 8.25 7.29
C ALA A 63 -10.86 8.43 5.88
N ALA A 64 -10.53 7.53 4.96
CA ALA A 64 -11.06 7.57 3.60
C ALA A 64 -12.48 6.97 3.63
N ALA A 65 -13.49 7.84 3.77
CA ALA A 65 -14.93 7.53 3.77
C ALA A 65 -15.46 6.52 4.83
N PRO A 66 -16.46 6.89 5.64
CA PRO A 66 -17.04 6.01 6.67
C PRO A 66 -17.95 4.90 6.12
N ALA A 67 -18.27 4.89 4.82
CA ALA A 67 -19.30 4.00 4.26
C ALA A 67 -18.86 2.52 4.16
N LEU A 68 -17.56 2.24 4.06
CA LEU A 68 -17.00 0.87 4.02
C LEU A 68 -16.31 0.47 5.34
N ALA A 69 -16.19 1.40 6.29
CA ALA A 69 -15.55 1.17 7.59
C ALA A 69 -16.39 0.31 8.56
N GLN A 70 -17.56 -0.17 8.13
CA GLN A 70 -18.55 -0.71 9.07
C GLN A 70 -18.23 -2.10 9.64
N ASP A 71 -17.25 -2.86 9.13
CA ASP A 71 -16.87 -4.14 9.75
C ASP A 71 -15.39 -4.54 9.58
N GLY A 72 -14.54 -3.71 8.96
CA GLY A 72 -13.19 -4.09 8.53
C GLY A 72 -12.14 -3.00 8.64
N ALA A 73 -12.27 -2.09 9.62
CA ALA A 73 -11.30 -1.03 9.85
C ALA A 73 -9.90 -1.62 10.10
N TYR A 74 -9.06 -1.70 9.06
CA TYR A 74 -7.67 -2.12 9.18
C TYR A 74 -6.94 -1.15 10.12
N PRO A 75 -6.60 -1.55 11.36
CA PRO A 75 -6.07 -0.62 12.35
C PRO A 75 -4.72 -0.03 11.91
N GLY A 76 -3.97 -0.75 11.06
CA GLY A 76 -2.72 -0.31 10.47
C GLY A 76 -2.88 0.82 9.43
N ALA A 77 -4.08 1.08 8.90
CA ALA A 77 -4.29 2.08 7.85
C ALA A 77 -3.91 3.48 8.33
N ALA A 78 -4.32 3.84 9.56
CA ALA A 78 -4.02 5.12 10.17
C ALA A 78 -2.50 5.29 10.43
N ARG A 79 -1.80 4.19 10.75
CA ARG A 79 -0.35 4.19 11.02
C ARG A 79 0.44 4.69 9.81
N TYR A 80 0.14 4.20 8.61
CA TYR A 80 0.80 4.64 7.38
C TYR A 80 0.31 5.99 6.89
N ALA A 81 -0.99 6.29 7.05
CA ALA A 81 -1.54 7.59 6.68
C ALA A 81 -0.94 8.76 7.47
N ARG A 82 -0.68 8.58 8.77
CA ARG A 82 0.04 9.57 9.59
C ARG A 82 1.49 9.79 9.14
N ARG A 83 2.05 8.89 8.35
CA ARG A 83 3.41 8.99 7.80
C ARG A 83 3.44 9.47 6.34
N GLY A 84 2.28 9.85 5.81
CA GLY A 84 2.15 10.44 4.49
C GLY A 84 1.71 9.49 3.38
N LEU A 85 1.29 8.25 3.69
CA LEU A 85 0.92 7.26 2.68
C LEU A 85 -0.60 7.15 2.53
N PHE A 86 -1.08 6.98 1.31
CA PHE A 86 -2.45 6.57 1.06
C PHE A 86 -2.60 5.08 1.38
N SER A 87 -3.58 4.68 2.16
CA SER A 87 -3.76 3.29 2.57
C SER A 87 -4.97 2.66 1.88
N PHE A 88 -4.77 1.49 1.30
CA PHE A 88 -5.81 0.64 0.74
C PHE A 88 -5.84 -0.72 1.44
N ALA A 89 -7.02 -1.33 1.51
CA ALA A 89 -7.20 -2.67 2.07
C ALA A 89 -8.02 -3.54 1.12
N LYS A 90 -7.79 -4.85 1.18
CA LYS A 90 -8.52 -5.81 0.33
C LYS A 90 -9.99 -5.90 0.72
N THR A 91 -10.84 -6.10 -0.29
CA THR A 91 -12.28 -6.23 -0.09
C THR A 91 -12.65 -7.61 0.47
N ARG A 92 -12.08 -8.68 -0.10
CA ARG A 92 -12.33 -10.08 0.29
C ARG A 92 -11.04 -10.77 0.70
N LEU A 93 -10.85 -10.97 2.00
CA LEU A 93 -9.64 -11.57 2.55
C LEU A 93 -9.45 -13.02 2.07
N HIS A 94 -8.20 -13.40 1.80
CA HIS A 94 -7.77 -14.73 1.32
C HIS A 94 -8.41 -15.20 0.00
N GLU A 95 -9.24 -14.38 -0.66
CA GLU A 95 -9.81 -14.70 -1.96
C GLU A 95 -8.80 -14.34 -3.07
N ARG A 96 -8.07 -15.35 -3.56
CA ARG A 96 -7.02 -15.19 -4.59
C ARG A 96 -7.53 -14.45 -5.84
N ALA A 97 -8.78 -14.71 -6.24
CA ALA A 97 -9.38 -14.13 -7.43
C ALA A 97 -9.84 -12.67 -7.25
N ASP A 98 -9.96 -12.17 -6.02
CA ASP A 98 -10.31 -10.78 -5.77
C ASP A 98 -9.07 -9.90 -5.86
N THR A 99 -8.99 -9.10 -6.92
CA THR A 99 -7.88 -8.16 -7.15
C THR A 99 -8.19 -6.75 -6.65
N ARG A 100 -9.34 -6.56 -5.99
CA ARG A 100 -9.90 -5.24 -5.67
C ARG A 100 -9.64 -4.82 -4.23
N TYR A 101 -9.19 -3.59 -4.12
CA TYR A 101 -8.88 -2.90 -2.89
C TYR A 101 -9.66 -1.59 -2.83
N TYR A 102 -9.89 -1.08 -1.62
CA TYR A 102 -10.56 0.20 -1.40
C TYR A 102 -9.73 1.08 -0.47
N ALA A 103 -9.82 2.39 -0.67
CA ALA A 103 -9.14 3.36 0.16
C ALA A 103 -9.71 3.31 1.59
N VAL A 104 -8.83 3.18 2.57
CA VAL A 104 -9.17 3.12 4.01
C VAL A 104 -8.65 4.31 4.80
N ALA A 105 -7.54 4.92 4.37
CA ALA A 105 -7.03 6.14 4.99
C ALA A 105 -6.27 7.00 3.97
N ARG A 106 -6.35 8.33 4.16
CA ARG A 106 -5.62 9.33 3.39
C ARG A 106 -4.70 10.13 4.31
N PRO A 107 -3.47 10.44 3.87
CA PRO A 107 -2.61 11.34 4.60
C PRO A 107 -3.13 12.78 4.45
N LEU A 108 -2.95 13.59 5.50
CA LEU A 108 -3.18 15.04 5.37
C LEU A 108 -1.99 15.76 4.73
N GLN A 109 -0.80 15.20 4.93
CA GLN A 109 0.43 15.65 4.29
C GLN A 109 0.99 14.46 3.50
N PRO A 110 0.64 14.33 2.20
CA PRO A 110 1.14 13.25 1.36
C PRO A 110 2.67 13.31 1.28
N LEU A 111 3.30 12.16 1.51
CA LEU A 111 4.71 11.95 1.25
C LEU A 111 4.89 11.62 -0.23
N THR A 112 5.85 12.27 -0.87
CA THR A 112 6.17 12.07 -2.28
C THR A 112 7.48 11.32 -2.46
N LEU A 113 7.62 10.67 -3.62
CA LEU A 113 8.81 9.94 -4.02
C LEU A 113 10.09 10.80 -3.99
N ALA A 114 9.95 12.10 -4.29
CA ALA A 114 11.04 13.07 -4.28
C ALA A 114 11.60 13.36 -2.86
N GLU A 115 10.84 13.05 -1.82
CA GLU A 115 11.22 13.23 -0.41
C GLU A 115 11.90 11.99 0.17
N LEU A 116 12.05 10.92 -0.61
CA LEU A 116 12.69 9.68 -0.18
C LEU A 116 14.20 9.67 -0.48
N PRO A 117 14.99 8.91 0.30
CA PRO A 117 16.33 8.51 -0.10
C PRO A 117 16.31 7.87 -1.50
N PRO A 118 17.28 8.20 -2.39
CA PRO A 118 17.29 7.69 -3.77
C PRO A 118 17.14 6.18 -3.91
N PRO A 119 17.79 5.34 -3.08
CA PRO A 119 17.63 3.88 -3.20
C PRO A 119 16.19 3.41 -2.98
N LEU A 120 15.47 4.00 -2.02
CA LEU A 120 14.08 3.65 -1.73
C LEU A 120 13.13 4.17 -2.81
N ALA A 121 13.44 5.33 -3.39
CA ALA A 121 12.69 5.86 -4.51
C ALA A 121 12.78 4.92 -5.73
N GLU A 122 13.96 4.37 -6.02
CA GLU A 122 14.16 3.39 -7.09
C GLU A 122 13.40 2.09 -6.85
N LEU A 123 13.31 1.61 -5.59
CA LEU A 123 12.51 0.44 -5.25
C LEU A 123 11.02 0.67 -5.54
N LEU A 124 10.48 1.80 -5.08
CA LEU A 124 9.06 2.14 -5.24
C LEU A 124 8.65 2.42 -6.67
N HIS A 125 9.58 2.90 -7.51
CA HIS A 125 9.31 3.16 -8.91
C HIS A 125 9.03 1.88 -9.72
N ARG A 126 9.34 0.70 -9.17
CA ARG A 126 9.08 -0.61 -9.80
C ARG A 126 7.61 -1.05 -9.70
N THR A 127 6.82 -0.39 -8.88
CA THR A 127 5.42 -0.76 -8.63
C THR A 127 4.56 0.49 -8.82
N GLN A 128 3.96 0.61 -10.00
CA GLN A 128 3.24 1.83 -10.39
C GLN A 128 1.73 1.62 -10.49
N LEU A 129 0.99 2.56 -9.89
CA LEU A 129 -0.45 2.65 -10.01
C LEU A 129 -0.83 3.30 -11.34
N PRO A 130 -1.92 2.84 -11.98
CA PRO A 130 -2.38 3.44 -13.23
C PRO A 130 -3.12 4.77 -13.04
N GLY A 131 -3.35 5.22 -11.79
CA GLY A 131 -4.11 6.42 -11.47
C GLY A 131 -3.61 7.15 -10.24
N SER A 132 -4.15 8.36 -10.01
CA SER A 132 -3.78 9.23 -8.89
C SER A 132 -4.24 8.66 -7.56
N ALA A 133 -3.30 8.42 -6.63
CA ALA A 133 -3.61 7.93 -5.29
C ALA A 133 -4.55 8.86 -4.52
N ALA A 134 -4.47 10.16 -4.79
CA ALA A 134 -5.31 11.17 -4.17
C ALA A 134 -6.79 11.08 -4.58
N GLU A 135 -7.08 10.54 -5.76
CA GLU A 135 -8.43 10.48 -6.35
C GLU A 135 -9.03 9.07 -6.32
N LEU A 136 -8.19 8.03 -6.30
CA LEU A 136 -8.64 6.64 -6.29
C LEU A 136 -9.39 6.30 -5.00
N GLU A 137 -10.63 5.84 -5.13
CA GLU A 137 -11.40 5.21 -4.05
C GLU A 137 -11.24 3.69 -4.04
N THR A 138 -10.96 3.11 -5.21
CA THR A 138 -10.73 1.69 -5.42
C THR A 138 -9.49 1.46 -6.25
N LEU A 139 -8.81 0.35 -6.02
CA LEU A 139 -7.62 -0.08 -6.75
C LEU A 139 -7.80 -1.52 -7.21
N ASP A 140 -7.41 -1.81 -8.46
CA ASP A 140 -7.34 -3.16 -9.00
C ASP A 140 -5.86 -3.54 -9.21
N ILE A 141 -5.35 -4.53 -8.47
CA ILE A 141 -3.93 -4.90 -8.57
C ILE A 141 -3.56 -5.51 -9.91
N ALA A 142 -4.53 -6.03 -10.68
CA ALA A 142 -4.27 -6.53 -12.03
C ALA A 142 -3.87 -5.40 -13.00
N SER A 143 -4.06 -4.13 -12.60
CA SER A 143 -3.69 -2.94 -13.35
C SER A 143 -2.37 -2.31 -12.92
N ILE A 144 -1.69 -2.87 -11.91
CA ILE A 144 -0.38 -2.40 -11.44
C ILE A 144 0.71 -3.00 -12.33
N ALA A 145 1.61 -2.13 -12.80
CA ALA A 145 2.79 -2.49 -13.59
C ALA A 145 4.03 -2.67 -12.71
#